data_AF-A0A1A8QGK9-F1
#
_entry.id   AF-A0A1A8QGK9-F1
#
_cell.length_a   1.000
_cell.length_b   1.000
_cell.length_c   1.000
_cell.angle_alpha   90.00
_cell.angle_beta   90.00
_cell.angle_gamma   90.00
#
_symmetry.space_group_name_H-M   'P 1'
#
loop_
_entity.id
_entity.type
_entity.pdbx_description
1 polymer ?
#
loop_
_entity_poly.entity_id
_entity_poly.type
_entity_poly.pdbx_seq_one_letter_code
_entity_poly.pdbx_strand_id
1 'polypeptide(L)'
;MRITGNFDDRSISNGGRRLGVGGFGTVYKGFLNVIAVAVKKLNPVEDMPLDKLKVQFDQEIQTLKVDVKSANILLDENLVAKISDFGLTRASAKHTSTTMMTERIVGTRAYMAPEALRGEVTPKSDVFSFGVVLLEILSGLAPANENKEPQLLMEIRYDIDDEDEELTLEDFVDKKMSDWELSQVETIYCLASNCLHDRKNRRPVIKQ
;
A
#
# COMPACT_ATOMS: atom_id res chain seq x y z
N MET A 1 9.54 -28.34 -5.99
CA MET A 1 8.92 -27.53 -7.07
C MET A 1 7.48 -27.92 -7.46
N ARG A 2 6.87 -29.00 -6.93
CA ARG A 2 5.45 -29.33 -7.22
C ARG A 2 4.41 -28.44 -6.53
N ILE A 3 4.82 -27.66 -5.53
CA ILE A 3 3.93 -26.84 -4.69
C ILE A 3 3.16 -25.81 -5.53
N THR A 4 3.82 -25.12 -6.48
CA THR A 4 3.24 -24.02 -7.27
C THR A 4 2.92 -24.39 -8.72
N GLY A 5 2.92 -25.68 -9.07
CA GLY A 5 2.73 -26.11 -10.47
C GLY A 5 3.78 -25.51 -11.42
N ASN A 6 5.04 -25.49 -11.01
CA ASN A 6 6.16 -24.88 -11.75
C ASN A 6 6.03 -23.37 -12.01
N PHE A 7 5.35 -22.63 -11.13
CA PHE A 7 5.11 -21.18 -11.31
C PHE A 7 4.37 -20.86 -12.61
N ASP A 8 3.26 -21.56 -12.85
CA ASP A 8 2.37 -21.30 -13.97
C ASP A 8 1.80 -19.87 -13.94
N ASP A 9 2.25 -19.04 -14.90
CA ASP A 9 1.95 -17.62 -15.02
C ASP A 9 0.52 -17.31 -15.49
N ARG A 10 -0.26 -18.32 -15.88
CA ARG A 10 -1.68 -18.12 -16.17
C ARG A 10 -2.42 -17.72 -14.89
N SER A 11 -3.44 -16.87 -15.02
CA SER A 11 -4.30 -16.50 -13.89
C SER A 11 -5.06 -17.71 -13.34
N ILE A 12 -5.51 -17.64 -12.08
CA ILE A 12 -6.39 -18.66 -11.49
C ILE A 12 -7.64 -18.88 -12.36
N SER A 13 -8.24 -17.81 -12.90
CA SER A 13 -9.41 -17.89 -13.78
C SER A 13 -9.16 -18.70 -15.06
N ASN A 14 -7.90 -18.78 -15.51
CA ASN A 14 -7.49 -19.51 -16.71
C ASN A 14 -6.81 -20.86 -16.35
N GLY A 15 -7.06 -21.38 -15.15
CA GLY A 15 -6.53 -22.67 -14.69
C GLY A 15 -5.04 -22.66 -14.31
N GLY A 16 -4.42 -21.48 -14.23
CA GLY A 16 -3.03 -21.31 -13.80
C GLY A 16 -2.87 -21.17 -12.29
N ARG A 17 -1.71 -20.68 -11.86
CA ARG A 17 -1.37 -20.51 -10.44
C ARG A 17 -1.08 -19.07 -10.03
N ARG A 18 -1.03 -18.11 -10.96
CA ARG A 18 -0.73 -16.72 -10.64
C ARG A 18 -1.89 -16.05 -9.90
N LEU A 19 -1.60 -15.52 -8.72
CA LEU A 19 -2.51 -14.74 -7.89
C LEU A 19 -2.40 -13.24 -8.17
N GLY A 20 -1.18 -12.75 -8.39
CA GLY A 20 -0.93 -11.34 -8.66
C GLY A 20 0.54 -11.05 -8.94
N VAL A 21 0.83 -9.84 -9.43
CA VAL A 21 2.18 -9.34 -9.69
C VAL A 21 2.36 -8.05 -8.90
N GLY A 22 3.46 -7.93 -8.17
CA GLY A 22 3.85 -6.72 -7.44
C GLY A 22 5.25 -6.25 -7.82
N GLY A 23 5.65 -5.09 -7.30
CA GLY A 23 6.93 -4.45 -7.68
C GLY A 23 8.19 -5.29 -7.41
N PHE A 24 8.12 -6.22 -6.45
CA PHE A 24 9.26 -7.07 -6.07
C PHE A 24 9.14 -8.53 -6.52
N GLY A 25 8.07 -8.89 -7.24
CA GLY A 25 7.88 -10.29 -7.65
C GLY A 25 6.43 -10.66 -7.97
N THR A 26 6.26 -11.90 -8.42
CA THR A 26 4.95 -12.49 -8.74
C THR A 26 4.51 -13.46 -7.63
N VAL A 27 3.25 -13.39 -7.23
CA VAL A 27 2.65 -14.24 -6.19
C VAL A 27 1.83 -15.36 -6.83
N TYR A 28 2.05 -16.60 -6.38
CA TYR A 28 1.40 -17.80 -6.91
C TYR A 28 0.69 -18.59 -5.81
N LYS A 29 -0.38 -19.29 -6.18
CA LYS A 29 -1.09 -20.24 -5.32
C LYS A 29 -0.36 -21.58 -5.31
N GLY A 30 0.20 -21.93 -4.17
CA GLY A 30 0.80 -23.22 -3.89
C GLY A 30 -0.04 -24.12 -2.98
N PHE A 31 0.34 -25.39 -2.89
CA PHE A 31 -0.17 -26.32 -1.87
C PHE A 31 1.00 -26.98 -1.14
N LEU A 32 1.05 -26.78 0.18
CA LEU A 32 1.91 -27.55 1.08
C LEU A 32 1.02 -28.59 1.76
N ASN A 33 1.15 -29.85 1.35
CA ASN A 33 0.18 -30.91 1.65
C ASN A 33 -1.22 -30.51 1.18
N VAL A 34 -2.19 -30.38 2.10
CA VAL A 34 -3.57 -29.95 1.82
C VAL A 34 -3.80 -28.45 2.04
N ILE A 35 -2.80 -27.73 2.54
CA ILE A 35 -2.93 -26.32 2.90
C ILE A 35 -2.56 -25.46 1.70
N ALA A 36 -3.48 -24.59 1.30
CA ALA A 36 -3.21 -23.58 0.30
C ALA A 36 -2.26 -22.52 0.87
N VAL A 37 -1.20 -22.19 0.12
CA VAL A 37 -0.20 -21.19 0.52
C VAL A 37 0.00 -20.18 -0.62
N ALA A 38 0.25 -18.93 -0.26
CA ALA A 38 0.73 -17.94 -1.23
C ALA A 38 2.27 -18.01 -1.29
N VAL A 39 2.82 -18.15 -2.49
CA VAL A 39 4.27 -18.23 -2.73
C VAL A 39 4.68 -17.04 -3.58
N LYS A 40 5.42 -16.10 -3.00
CA LYS A 40 5.98 -14.96 -3.73
C LYS A 40 7.32 -15.34 -4.35
N LYS A 41 7.38 -15.37 -5.68
CA LYS A 41 8.62 -15.51 -6.45
C LYS A 41 9.18 -14.12 -6.69
N LEU A 42 10.34 -13.83 -6.11
CA LEU A 42 11.02 -12.55 -6.31
C LEU A 42 11.53 -12.46 -7.77
N ASN A 43 11.52 -11.25 -8.32
CA ASN A 43 12.07 -11.03 -9.66
C ASN A 43 13.58 -11.32 -9.64
N PRO A 44 14.11 -12.06 -10.64
CA PRO A 44 15.55 -12.22 -10.76
C PRO A 44 16.18 -10.85 -11.05
N VAL A 45 17.19 -10.47 -10.27
CA VAL A 45 18.08 -9.36 -10.61
C VAL A 45 19.11 -9.95 -11.58
N GLU A 46 19.07 -9.55 -12.85
CA GLU A 46 19.98 -10.07 -13.87
C GLU A 46 21.46 -9.90 -13.44
N ASP A 47 22.27 -10.94 -13.65
CA ASP A 47 23.72 -11.00 -13.43
C ASP A 47 24.27 -10.66 -12.03
N MET A 48 23.47 -10.79 -10.97
CA MET A 48 23.97 -10.65 -9.60
C MET A 48 24.35 -12.01 -8.96
N PRO A 49 25.61 -12.22 -8.55
CA PRO A 49 26.01 -13.39 -7.77
C PRO A 49 25.16 -13.54 -6.51
N LEU A 50 24.84 -14.79 -6.12
CA LEU A 50 23.95 -15.09 -4.99
C LEU A 50 24.37 -14.39 -3.68
N ASP A 51 25.67 -14.24 -3.44
CA ASP A 51 26.19 -13.56 -2.26
C ASP A 51 25.92 -12.05 -2.28
N LYS A 52 26.00 -11.41 -3.46
CA LYS A 52 25.61 -10.01 -3.64
C LYS A 52 24.10 -9.84 -3.57
N LEU A 53 23.34 -10.80 -4.10
CA LEU A 53 21.89 -10.81 -3.97
C LEU A 53 21.47 -10.92 -2.50
N LYS A 54 22.16 -11.73 -1.70
CA LYS A 54 21.94 -11.86 -0.27
C LYS A 54 22.28 -10.58 0.48
N VAL A 55 23.42 -9.95 0.18
CA VAL A 55 23.80 -8.66 0.76
C VAL A 55 22.82 -7.55 0.37
N GLN A 56 22.42 -7.48 -0.90
CA GLN A 56 21.41 -6.53 -1.36
C GLN A 56 20.06 -6.81 -0.70
N PHE A 57 19.65 -8.07 -0.60
CA PHE A 57 18.42 -8.46 0.07
C PHE A 57 18.46 -8.06 1.55
N ASP A 58 19.53 -8.35 2.27
CA ASP A 58 19.71 -7.97 3.68
C ASP A 58 19.74 -6.44 3.85
N GLN A 59 20.35 -5.72 2.90
CA GLN A 59 20.43 -4.26 2.94
C GLN A 59 19.11 -3.59 2.54
N GLU A 60 18.38 -4.15 1.60
CA GLU A 60 17.02 -3.77 1.26
C GLU A 60 16.10 -4.05 2.46
N ILE A 61 16.17 -5.22 3.09
CA ILE A 61 15.46 -5.52 4.34
C ILE A 61 15.78 -4.48 5.44
N GLN A 62 17.04 -4.05 5.57
CA GLN A 62 17.44 -3.06 6.58
C GLN A 62 17.04 -1.62 6.24
N THR A 63 16.90 -1.27 4.96
CA THR A 63 16.76 0.13 4.50
C THR A 63 15.33 0.46 4.06
N LEU A 64 14.47 -0.54 3.88
CA LEU A 64 13.16 -0.35 3.28
C LEU A 64 12.09 0.06 4.31
N LYS A 65 11.15 0.88 3.83
CA LYS A 65 10.06 1.53 4.57
C LYS A 65 8.82 0.63 4.60
N VAL A 66 7.87 0.88 5.50
CA VAL A 66 6.56 0.24 5.43
C VAL A 66 5.84 0.77 4.19
N ASP A 67 5.69 -0.07 3.16
CA ASP A 67 4.98 0.27 1.92
C ASP A 67 3.47 0.07 2.12
N VAL A 68 2.85 0.95 2.92
CA VAL A 68 1.39 0.91 3.14
C VAL A 68 0.69 1.28 1.84
N LYS A 69 -0.03 0.32 1.26
CA LYS A 69 -0.88 0.49 0.07
C LYS A 69 -1.93 -0.61 0.01
N SER A 70 -3.01 -0.39 -0.74
CA SER A 70 -4.10 -1.37 -0.89
C SER A 70 -3.59 -2.74 -1.35
N ALA A 71 -2.66 -2.78 -2.32
CA ALA A 71 -2.05 -4.02 -2.81
C ALA A 71 -1.25 -4.83 -1.76
N ASN A 72 -0.85 -4.21 -0.64
CA ASN A 72 -0.14 -4.86 0.46
C ASN A 72 -1.06 -5.17 1.65
N ILE A 73 -2.35 -4.83 1.59
CA ILE A 73 -3.36 -5.18 2.61
C ILE A 73 -4.18 -6.35 2.05
N LEU A 74 -3.94 -7.54 2.59
CA LEU A 74 -4.63 -8.75 2.18
C LEU A 74 -5.89 -8.95 3.01
N LEU A 75 -6.86 -9.67 2.46
CA LEU A 75 -8.05 -10.11 3.16
C LEU A 75 -7.97 -11.62 3.34
N ASP A 76 -8.29 -12.10 4.54
CA ASP A 76 -8.51 -13.53 4.74
C ASP A 76 -9.95 -13.96 4.38
N GLU A 77 -10.27 -15.22 4.62
CA GLU A 77 -11.59 -15.80 4.32
C GLU A 77 -12.75 -15.14 5.05
N ASN A 78 -12.50 -14.42 6.15
CA ASN A 78 -13.49 -13.67 6.92
C ASN A 78 -13.43 -12.16 6.63
N LEU A 79 -12.75 -11.75 5.55
CA LEU A 79 -12.51 -10.35 5.19
C LEU A 79 -11.74 -9.57 6.26
N VAL A 80 -10.98 -10.26 7.12
CA VAL A 80 -10.11 -9.58 8.08
C VAL A 80 -8.87 -9.07 7.34
N ALA A 81 -8.65 -7.76 7.41
CA ALA A 81 -7.49 -7.11 6.83
C ALA A 81 -6.20 -7.53 7.54
N LYS A 82 -5.21 -7.96 6.75
CA LYS A 82 -3.88 -8.37 7.18
C LYS A 82 -2.85 -7.64 6.34
N ILE A 83 -2.00 -6.85 7.00
CA ILE A 83 -0.86 -6.24 6.34
C ILE A 83 0.07 -7.38 5.87
N SER A 84 0.57 -7.25 4.65
CA SER A 84 1.52 -8.16 4.04
C SER A 84 2.74 -7.39 3.54
N ASP A 85 3.72 -8.09 2.98
CA ASP A 85 4.97 -7.47 2.53
C ASP A 85 5.72 -6.74 3.66
N PHE A 86 5.74 -7.34 4.84
CA PHE A 86 6.62 -6.98 5.96
C PHE A 86 8.10 -7.30 5.72
N GLY A 87 8.61 -7.30 4.49
CA GLY A 87 10.07 -7.47 4.30
C GLY A 87 10.92 -6.44 5.07
N LEU A 88 10.29 -5.48 5.75
CA LEU A 88 10.72 -4.11 5.96
C LEU A 88 10.22 -3.54 7.30
N THR A 89 9.86 -4.39 8.29
CA THR A 89 9.71 -3.86 9.65
C THR A 89 11.09 -3.50 10.15
N ARG A 90 11.37 -2.20 10.28
CA ARG A 90 12.53 -1.70 11.02
C ARG A 90 12.62 -2.49 12.32
N ALA A 91 13.69 -3.26 12.50
CA ALA A 91 14.09 -3.68 13.84
C ALA A 91 14.29 -2.38 14.60
N SER A 92 13.29 -2.00 15.38
CA SER A 92 13.27 -0.77 16.15
C SER A 92 14.51 -0.80 17.03
N ALA A 93 15.55 -0.10 16.60
CA ALA A 93 16.62 0.33 17.47
C ALA A 93 15.96 1.26 18.49
N LYS A 94 15.41 0.64 19.54
CA LYS A 94 14.93 1.22 20.79
C LYS A 94 14.29 2.61 20.65
N HIS A 95 12.96 2.64 20.66
CA HIS A 95 12.17 3.75 21.23
C HIS A 95 12.52 5.18 20.78
N THR A 96 13.04 5.37 19.57
CA THR A 96 13.23 6.72 19.05
C THR A 96 12.31 6.93 17.87
N SER A 97 11.36 7.84 18.06
CA SER A 97 10.55 8.52 17.03
C SER A 97 11.45 9.39 16.13
N THR A 98 12.62 8.90 15.76
CA THR A 98 13.64 9.64 15.04
C THR A 98 13.38 9.55 13.55
N THR A 99 13.11 10.72 12.99
CA THR A 99 13.25 11.00 11.56
C THR A 99 14.66 10.64 11.11
N MET A 100 14.79 9.88 10.03
CA MET A 100 16.06 9.60 9.34
C MET A 100 16.01 10.12 7.90
N MET A 101 17.18 10.32 7.29
CA MET A 101 17.30 10.69 5.88
C MET A 101 17.93 9.54 5.10
N THR A 102 17.45 9.31 3.88
CA THR A 102 18.04 8.37 2.92
C THR A 102 18.14 9.02 1.54
N GLU A 103 19.24 8.75 0.83
CA GLU A 103 19.42 9.17 -0.56
C GLU A 103 18.64 8.28 -1.55
N ARG A 104 18.27 7.06 -1.14
CA ARG A 104 17.50 6.13 -1.97
C ARG A 104 16.01 6.24 -1.63
N ILE A 105 15.27 6.93 -2.48
CA ILE A 105 13.81 7.06 -2.38
C ILE A 105 13.16 5.86 -3.06
N VAL A 106 12.45 5.04 -2.27
CA VAL A 106 11.70 3.87 -2.72
C VAL A 106 10.29 3.95 -2.16
N GLY A 107 9.29 3.62 -2.99
CA GLY A 107 7.88 3.60 -2.60
C GLY A 107 6.95 3.74 -3.81
N THR A 108 5.66 3.51 -3.59
CA THR A 108 4.63 3.71 -4.62
C THR A 108 4.18 5.18 -4.59
N ARG A 109 4.57 5.98 -5.60
CA ARG A 109 4.42 7.46 -5.59
C ARG A 109 3.05 7.97 -5.16
N ALA A 110 1.96 7.34 -5.61
CA ALA A 110 0.59 7.72 -5.30
C ALA A 110 0.21 7.62 -3.81
N TYR A 111 1.04 6.94 -3.01
CA TYR A 111 0.87 6.78 -1.56
C TYR A 111 1.89 7.58 -0.75
N MET A 112 2.88 8.21 -1.40
CA MET A 112 4.03 8.76 -0.70
C MET A 112 3.73 10.12 -0.10
N ALA A 113 4.03 10.26 1.19
CA ALA A 113 4.00 11.54 1.87
C ALA A 113 5.03 12.54 1.28
N PRO A 114 4.78 13.85 1.34
CA PRO A 114 5.71 14.87 0.82
C PRO A 114 7.13 14.75 1.37
N GLU A 115 7.29 14.41 2.65
CA GLU A 115 8.60 14.19 3.25
C GLU A 115 9.27 12.89 2.78
N ALA A 116 8.48 11.84 2.50
CA ALA A 116 9.01 10.58 1.99
C ALA A 116 9.58 10.74 0.57
N LEU A 117 8.97 11.60 -0.25
CA LEU A 117 9.47 12.02 -1.56
C LEU A 117 10.77 12.82 -1.47
N ARG A 118 11.09 13.40 -0.31
CA ARG A 118 12.37 14.10 -0.04
C ARG A 118 13.42 13.19 0.63
N GLY A 119 13.16 11.88 0.71
CA GLY A 119 14.06 10.93 1.34
C GLY A 119 13.92 10.85 2.87
N GLU A 120 12.95 11.54 3.48
CA GLU A 120 12.71 11.41 4.91
C GLU A 120 12.06 10.05 5.24
N VAL A 121 12.50 9.45 6.34
CA VAL A 121 11.96 8.19 6.86
C VAL A 121 11.36 8.45 8.23
N THR A 122 10.05 8.32 8.36
CA THR A 122 9.31 8.55 9.60
C THR A 122 8.03 7.71 9.64
N PRO A 123 7.60 7.20 10.80
CA PRO A 123 6.30 6.53 10.92
C PRO A 123 5.11 7.40 10.48
N LYS A 124 5.27 8.73 10.46
CA LYS A 124 4.23 9.64 9.96
C LYS A 124 3.99 9.53 8.46
N SER A 125 4.94 9.01 7.69
CA SER A 125 4.74 8.74 6.26
C SER A 125 3.78 7.57 6.05
N ASP A 126 3.83 6.55 6.91
CA ASP A 126 2.91 5.40 6.86
C ASP A 126 1.46 5.83 7.16
N VAL A 127 1.28 6.78 8.10
CA VAL A 127 -0.03 7.39 8.39
C VAL A 127 -0.62 8.08 7.17
N PHE A 128 0.22 8.78 6.40
CA PHE A 128 -0.21 9.46 5.18
C PHE A 128 -0.65 8.46 4.11
N SER A 129 0.17 7.44 3.88
CA SER A 129 -0.14 6.36 2.93
C SER A 129 -1.43 5.63 3.30
N PHE A 130 -1.70 5.44 4.60
CA PHE A 130 -2.98 4.91 5.07
C PHE A 130 -4.17 5.84 4.75
N GLY A 131 -3.98 7.16 4.80
CA GLY A 131 -4.99 8.13 4.35
C GLY A 131 -5.41 7.92 2.89
N VAL A 132 -4.45 7.60 2.00
CA VAL A 132 -4.76 7.25 0.59
C VAL A 132 -5.58 5.97 0.51
N VAL A 133 -5.23 4.94 1.31
CA VAL A 133 -6.01 3.69 1.37
C VAL A 133 -7.44 3.95 1.82
N LEU A 134 -7.68 4.83 2.79
CA LEU A 134 -9.03 5.19 3.21
C LEU A 134 -9.83 5.85 2.09
N LEU A 135 -9.21 6.71 1.27
CA LEU A 135 -9.86 7.29 0.09
C LEU A 135 -10.16 6.24 -0.99
N GLU A 136 -9.26 5.27 -1.22
CA GLU A 136 -9.53 4.13 -2.11
C GLU A 136 -10.73 3.32 -1.62
N ILE A 137 -10.83 3.08 -0.31
CA ILE A 137 -11.97 2.36 0.28
C ILE A 137 -13.26 3.13 0.05
N LEU A 138 -13.29 4.44 0.31
CA LEU A 138 -14.51 5.22 0.13
C LEU A 138 -14.99 5.26 -1.32
N SER A 139 -14.07 5.41 -2.27
CA SER A 139 -14.40 5.70 -3.67
C SER A 139 -14.34 4.51 -4.62
N GLY A 140 -13.68 3.41 -4.22
CA GLY A 140 -13.38 2.28 -5.10
C GLY A 140 -12.46 2.65 -6.28
N LEU A 141 -11.82 3.83 -6.25
CA LEU A 141 -10.94 4.33 -7.29
C LEU A 141 -9.49 3.92 -7.06
N ALA A 142 -8.74 3.81 -8.14
CA ALA A 142 -7.30 3.60 -8.08
C ALA A 142 -6.59 4.85 -7.51
N PRO A 143 -5.46 4.70 -6.80
CA PRO A 143 -4.75 5.81 -6.14
C PRO A 143 -4.13 6.80 -7.14
N ALA A 144 -3.92 6.36 -8.39
CA ALA A 144 -3.49 7.18 -9.50
C ALA A 144 -4.19 6.74 -10.80
N ASN A 145 -4.58 7.70 -11.62
CA ASN A 145 -5.16 7.47 -12.93
C ASN A 145 -4.76 8.61 -13.89
N GLU A 146 -3.89 8.31 -14.85
CA GLU A 146 -3.37 9.30 -15.83
C GLU A 146 -4.45 9.88 -16.76
N ASN A 147 -5.63 9.26 -16.83
CA ASN A 147 -6.74 9.69 -17.68
C ASN A 147 -7.81 10.49 -16.92
N LYS A 148 -7.56 10.86 -15.66
CA LYS A 148 -8.47 11.65 -14.82
C LYS A 148 -7.75 12.88 -14.30
N GLU A 149 -8.52 13.94 -14.04
CA GLU A 149 -8.09 15.10 -13.28
C GLU A 149 -8.94 15.16 -12.00
N PRO A 150 -8.31 15.22 -10.80
CA PRO A 150 -6.87 15.10 -10.58
C PRO A 150 -6.35 13.67 -10.86
N GLN A 151 -5.07 13.57 -11.26
CA GLN A 151 -4.44 12.27 -11.55
C GLN A 151 -4.20 11.44 -10.29
N LEU A 152 -3.96 12.08 -9.14
CA LEU A 152 -3.74 11.41 -7.87
C LEU A 152 -5.00 11.50 -7.02
N LEU A 153 -5.48 10.35 -6.54
CA LEU A 153 -6.71 10.27 -5.74
C LEU A 153 -6.65 11.15 -4.49
N MET A 154 -5.49 11.26 -3.87
CA MET A 154 -5.27 12.11 -2.70
C MET A 154 -5.52 13.61 -2.94
N GLU A 155 -5.45 14.08 -4.19
CA GLU A 155 -5.68 15.49 -4.54
C GLU A 155 -7.16 15.84 -4.62
N ILE A 156 -8.05 14.84 -4.78
CA ILE A 156 -9.50 15.08 -4.89
C ILE A 156 -10.11 15.72 -3.64
N ARG A 157 -9.42 15.64 -2.50
CA ARG A 157 -9.83 16.31 -1.27
C ARG A 157 -9.90 17.83 -1.43
N TYR A 158 -9.08 18.41 -2.32
CA TYR A 158 -9.12 19.84 -2.56
C TYR A 158 -10.44 20.24 -3.22
N ASP A 159 -10.96 19.42 -4.14
CA ASP A 159 -12.23 19.64 -4.81
C ASP A 159 -13.42 19.37 -3.86
N ILE A 160 -13.31 18.35 -2.99
CA ILE A 160 -14.37 18.02 -2.01
C ILE A 160 -14.45 19.07 -0.89
N ASP A 161 -13.31 19.60 -0.44
CA ASP A 161 -13.23 20.58 0.66
C ASP A 161 -13.46 22.03 0.19
N ASP A 162 -13.56 22.28 -1.13
CA ASP A 162 -13.83 23.60 -1.69
C ASP A 162 -15.34 23.84 -1.82
N GLU A 163 -15.83 24.90 -1.15
CA GLU A 163 -17.26 25.27 -1.18
C GLU A 163 -17.72 25.79 -2.55
N ASP A 164 -16.79 26.23 -3.40
CA ASP A 164 -17.09 26.73 -4.75
C ASP A 164 -17.16 25.61 -5.80
N GLU A 165 -16.77 24.37 -5.46
CA GLU A 165 -16.81 23.20 -6.34
C GLU A 165 -18.11 22.39 -6.19
N GLU A 166 -18.56 21.72 -7.27
CA GLU A 166 -19.79 20.93 -7.26
C GLU A 166 -19.59 19.49 -6.72
N LEU A 167 -18.36 19.08 -6.39
CA LEU A 167 -18.08 17.70 -6.01
C LEU A 167 -18.41 17.43 -4.54
N THR A 168 -19.51 16.73 -4.30
CA THR A 168 -19.89 16.34 -2.95
C THR A 168 -19.19 15.06 -2.49
N LEU A 169 -19.14 14.86 -1.17
CA LEU A 169 -18.67 13.59 -0.60
C LEU A 169 -19.53 12.40 -1.05
N GLU A 170 -20.84 12.60 -1.25
CA GLU A 170 -21.75 11.55 -1.75
C GLU A 170 -21.43 11.16 -3.20
N ASP A 171 -21.01 12.12 -4.03
CA ASP A 171 -20.56 11.88 -5.40
C ASP A 171 -19.27 11.06 -5.46
N PHE A 172 -18.39 11.29 -4.48
CA PHE A 172 -17.12 10.59 -4.35
C PHE A 172 -17.24 9.13 -3.92
N VAL A 173 -18.28 8.74 -3.16
CA VAL A 173 -18.44 7.35 -2.67
C VAL A 173 -18.67 6.37 -3.82
N ASP A 174 -18.08 5.17 -3.70
CA ASP A 174 -18.25 4.08 -4.67
C ASP A 174 -19.73 3.73 -4.84
N LYS A 175 -20.25 3.97 -6.05
CA LYS A 175 -21.65 3.70 -6.40
C LYS A 175 -22.02 2.21 -6.38
N LYS A 176 -21.04 1.31 -6.21
CA LYS A 176 -21.27 -0.13 -6.00
C LYS A 176 -21.60 -0.47 -4.54
N MET A 177 -21.30 0.41 -3.59
CA MET A 177 -21.67 0.22 -2.19
C MET A 177 -23.13 0.62 -1.98
N SER A 178 -23.87 -0.22 -1.26
CA SER A 178 -25.30 -0.02 -1.01
C SER A 178 -25.65 0.11 0.47
N ASP A 179 -24.71 -0.19 1.36
CA ASP A 179 -24.88 -0.33 2.80
C ASP A 179 -24.00 0.67 3.58
N TRP A 180 -24.18 1.97 3.31
CA TRP A 180 -23.45 3.04 3.98
C TRP A 180 -24.39 4.17 4.43
N GLU A 181 -23.94 4.91 5.45
CA GLU A 181 -24.59 6.14 5.92
C GLU A 181 -23.62 7.32 5.76
N LEU A 182 -24.14 8.50 5.41
CA LEU A 182 -23.33 9.70 5.19
C LEU A 182 -22.43 10.03 6.39
N SER A 183 -22.94 9.87 7.62
CA SER A 183 -22.19 10.10 8.85
C SER A 183 -20.95 9.20 8.99
N GLN A 184 -21.03 7.95 8.51
CA GLN A 184 -19.90 7.00 8.50
C GLN A 184 -18.87 7.42 7.46
N VAL A 185 -19.33 7.81 6.27
CA VAL A 185 -18.48 8.30 5.18
C VAL A 185 -17.76 9.57 5.61
N GLU A 186 -18.45 10.55 6.19
CA GLU A 186 -17.87 11.78 6.74
C GLU A 186 -16.81 11.46 7.80
N THR A 187 -17.08 10.50 8.67
CA THR A 187 -16.12 10.09 9.72
C THR A 187 -14.84 9.51 9.11
N ILE A 188 -14.96 8.61 8.13
CA ILE A 188 -13.82 8.00 7.45
C ILE A 188 -13.07 9.04 6.61
N TYR A 189 -13.79 9.92 5.91
CA TYR A 189 -13.21 11.01 5.12
C TYR A 189 -12.45 12.00 5.99
N CYS A 190 -13.03 12.43 7.12
CA CYS A 190 -12.34 13.28 8.10
C CYS A 190 -11.05 12.61 8.61
N LEU A 191 -11.07 11.31 8.88
CA LEU A 191 -9.88 10.57 9.28
C LEU A 191 -8.83 10.53 8.15
N ALA A 192 -9.26 10.28 6.91
CA ALA A 192 -8.39 10.27 5.73
C ALA A 192 -7.74 11.65 5.51
N SER A 193 -8.52 12.73 5.55
CA SER A 193 -8.02 14.11 5.40
C SER A 193 -7.01 14.47 6.50
N ASN A 194 -7.28 14.10 7.76
CA ASN A 194 -6.33 14.27 8.86
C ASN A 194 -5.01 13.49 8.65
N CYS A 195 -5.09 12.26 8.11
CA CYS A 195 -3.93 11.47 7.73
C CYS A 195 -3.12 12.11 6.59
N LEU A 196 -3.80 12.74 5.62
CA LEU A 196 -3.23 13.35 4.42
C LEU A 196 -2.72 14.79 4.64
N HIS A 197 -2.72 15.29 5.88
CA HIS A 197 -2.21 16.63 6.14
C HIS A 197 -0.73 16.76 5.73
N ASP A 198 -0.39 17.77 4.93
CA ASP A 198 0.98 18.02 4.44
C ASP A 198 2.03 18.12 5.55
N ARG A 199 1.63 18.69 6.69
CA ARG A 199 2.49 18.77 7.89
C ARG A 199 2.41 17.45 8.64
N LYS A 200 3.44 16.61 8.50
CA LYS A 200 3.56 15.29 9.17
C LYS A 200 3.24 15.29 10.68
N ASN A 201 3.56 16.37 11.40
CA ASN A 201 3.31 16.50 12.84
C ASN A 201 1.84 16.80 13.20
N ARG A 202 1.03 17.22 12.23
CA ARG A 202 -0.42 17.44 12.38
C ARG A 202 -1.23 16.18 12.13
N ARG A 203 -0.65 15.18 11.45
CA ARG A 203 -1.28 13.88 11.23
C ARG A 203 -1.51 13.17 12.57
N PRO A 204 -2.55 12.33 12.69
CA PRO A 204 -2.80 11.54 13.89
C PRO A 204 -1.65 10.54 14.16
N VAL A 205 -1.71 9.88 15.32
CA VAL A 205 -0.82 8.77 15.67
C VAL A 205 -1.59 7.47 15.52
N ILE A 206 -0.97 6.47 14.90
CA ILE A 206 -1.49 5.10 14.97
C ILE A 206 -1.17 4.60 16.39
N LYS A 207 -2.21 4.40 17.20
CA LYS A 207 -2.07 3.75 18.50
C LYS A 207 -2.13 2.24 18.29
N GLN A 208 -1.11 1.54 18.79
CA GLN A 208 -1.13 0.08 18.92
C GLN A 208 -2.01 -0.33 20.08
#